data_AF-A0A952Y598-F1
#
_entry.id   AF-A0A952Y598-F1
#
_cell.length_a   1.000
_cell.length_b   1.000
_cell.length_c   1.000
_cell.angle_alpha   90.00
_cell.angle_beta   90.00
_cell.angle_gamma   90.00
#
_symmetry.space_group_name_H-M   'P 1'
#
loop_
_entity.id
_entity.type
_entity.pdbx_description
1 polymer ?
#
loop_
_entity_poly.entity_id
_entity_poly.type
_entity_poly.pdbx_seq_one_letter_code
_entity_poly.pdbx_strand_id
1 'polypeptide(L)'
;MKLIDTLQDEHVLIDRLLGSFRTYVDGLVDGTADPDDGRRFAAFFTEFAGHFHHDREERVLFDALATEAELPRDRGPVHALAHQHAQMEEWLREMTPLLEQRPRSEDDRARLRTLAVRYSHALWRHIDAENSVLFPEGAERLRRCGIRELPDRPMSEAEAAAREGAAALPVRYPPVEDEALARGDGCFACRAYGETCDGLEAEWWTELEWAEFHSRDASD
;
A
#
# COMPACT_ATOMS: atom_id res chain seq x y z
N MET A 1 -18.29 1.04 1.07
CA MET A 1 -18.39 0.49 -0.30
C MET A 1 -17.65 -0.83 -0.19
N LYS A 2 -18.29 -1.99 -0.38
CA LYS A 2 -17.82 -3.23 0.28
C LYS A 2 -16.36 -3.58 -0.03
N LEU A 3 -15.92 -3.42 -1.27
CA LEU A 3 -14.53 -3.68 -1.66
C LEU A 3 -13.56 -2.76 -0.90
N ILE A 4 -13.83 -1.46 -0.86
CA ILE A 4 -12.98 -0.48 -0.14
C ILE A 4 -12.94 -0.81 1.36
N ASP A 5 -14.09 -1.13 1.95
CA ASP A 5 -14.15 -1.50 3.37
C ASP A 5 -13.29 -2.75 3.65
N THR A 6 -13.26 -3.70 2.70
CA THR A 6 -12.42 -4.91 2.77
C THR A 6 -10.93 -4.59 2.60
N LEU A 7 -10.55 -3.72 1.66
CA LEU A 7 -9.16 -3.28 1.48
C LEU A 7 -8.63 -2.57 2.73
N GLN A 8 -9.46 -1.75 3.40
CA GLN A 8 -9.11 -1.11 4.67
C GLN A 8 -8.88 -2.12 5.80
N ASP A 9 -9.72 -3.15 5.91
CA ASP A 9 -9.51 -4.24 6.88
C ASP A 9 -8.20 -5.01 6.62
N GLU A 10 -7.82 -5.16 5.35
CA GLU A 10 -6.57 -5.79 4.95
C GLU A 10 -5.37 -4.90 5.26
N HIS A 11 -5.47 -3.58 5.10
CA HIS A 11 -4.46 -2.62 5.54
C HIS A 11 -4.11 -2.77 7.02
N VAL A 12 -5.09 -3.01 7.89
CA VAL A 12 -4.83 -3.25 9.33
C VAL A 12 -3.91 -4.46 9.53
N LEU A 13 -4.10 -5.52 8.73
CA LEU A 13 -3.24 -6.70 8.79
C LEU A 13 -1.86 -6.44 8.17
N ILE A 14 -1.81 -5.79 7.01
CA ILE A 14 -0.57 -5.48 6.29
C ILE A 14 0.32 -4.56 7.13
N ASP A 15 -0.23 -3.49 7.69
CA ASP A 15 0.47 -2.53 8.57
C ASP A 15 1.09 -3.23 9.79
N ARG A 16 0.29 -4.08 10.47
CA ARG A 16 0.78 -4.85 11.63
C ARG A 16 1.89 -5.83 11.25
N LEU A 17 1.76 -6.51 10.11
CA LEU A 17 2.78 -7.45 9.63
C LEU A 17 4.04 -6.71 9.19
N LEU A 18 3.93 -5.50 8.66
CA LEU A 18 5.04 -4.65 8.29
C LEU A 18 5.85 -4.21 9.51
N GLY A 19 5.18 -3.81 10.59
CA GLY A 19 5.87 -3.55 11.85
C GLY A 19 6.56 -4.79 12.41
N SER A 20 5.94 -5.96 12.29
CA SER A 20 6.54 -7.24 12.73
C SER A 20 7.74 -7.62 11.86
N PHE A 21 7.68 -7.30 10.57
CA PHE A 21 8.74 -7.52 9.60
C PHE A 21 10.01 -6.73 9.94
N ARG A 22 9.87 -5.49 10.41
CA ARG A 22 11.00 -4.67 10.90
C ARG A 22 11.73 -5.38 12.05
N THR A 23 10.98 -5.80 13.07
CA THR A 23 11.51 -6.55 14.21
C THR A 23 12.17 -7.86 13.78
N TYR A 24 11.56 -8.57 12.83
CA TYR A 24 12.13 -9.80 12.27
C TYR A 24 13.47 -9.54 11.56
N VAL A 25 13.56 -8.52 10.70
CA VAL A 25 14.79 -8.23 9.95
C VAL A 25 15.94 -7.88 10.89
N ASP A 26 15.70 -7.06 11.91
CA ASP A 26 16.74 -6.74 12.90
C ASP A 26 17.17 -8.00 13.67
N GLY A 27 16.23 -8.83 14.10
CA GLY A 27 16.55 -10.12 14.73
C GLY A 27 17.27 -11.10 13.79
N LEU A 28 16.95 -11.10 12.50
CA LEU A 28 17.60 -11.98 11.51
C LEU A 28 19.06 -11.55 11.30
N VAL A 29 19.30 -10.24 11.21
CA VAL A 29 20.64 -9.67 11.11
C VAL A 29 21.44 -9.88 12.40
N ASP A 30 20.81 -9.85 13.57
CA ASP A 30 21.49 -10.09 14.85
C ASP A 30 21.64 -11.59 15.18
N GLY A 31 21.02 -12.46 14.37
CA GLY A 31 21.07 -13.91 14.54
C GLY A 31 20.14 -14.47 15.63
N THR A 32 19.17 -13.67 16.07
CA THR A 32 18.19 -14.01 17.12
C THR A 32 16.82 -14.43 16.58
N ALA A 33 16.51 -14.14 15.31
CA ALA A 33 15.27 -14.57 14.65
C ALA A 33 15.42 -15.95 13.97
N ASP A 34 14.30 -16.64 13.81
CA ASP A 34 14.21 -17.91 13.08
C ASP A 34 14.27 -17.65 11.56
N PRO A 35 15.32 -18.11 10.83
CA PRO A 35 15.45 -17.88 9.39
C PRO A 35 14.28 -18.42 8.56
N ASP A 36 13.57 -19.44 9.05
CA ASP A 36 12.46 -20.04 8.32
C ASP A 36 11.23 -19.11 8.27
N ASP A 37 11.10 -18.16 9.21
CA ASP A 37 10.03 -17.17 9.20
C ASP A 37 10.22 -16.13 8.06
N GLY A 38 11.41 -16.02 7.49
CA GLY A 38 11.69 -15.14 6.33
C GLY A 38 10.87 -15.50 5.10
N ARG A 39 10.68 -16.80 4.83
CA ARG A 39 9.82 -17.28 3.74
C ARG A 39 8.36 -16.92 3.95
N ARG A 40 7.90 -16.87 5.21
CA ARG A 40 6.52 -16.53 5.53
C ARG A 40 6.24 -15.03 5.32
N PHE A 41 7.18 -14.16 5.72
CA PHE A 41 7.09 -12.74 5.40
C PHE A 41 7.14 -12.51 3.88
N ALA A 42 8.08 -13.16 3.17
CA ALA A 42 8.18 -13.04 1.71
C ALA A 42 6.88 -13.49 1.01
N ALA A 43 6.31 -14.64 1.41
CA ALA A 43 5.05 -15.13 0.88
C ALA A 43 3.89 -14.17 1.18
N PHE A 44 3.80 -13.64 2.40
CA PHE A 44 2.76 -12.70 2.77
C PHE A 44 2.78 -11.44 1.91
N PHE A 45 3.93 -10.77 1.78
CA PHE A 45 4.01 -9.53 1.00
C PHE A 45 3.89 -9.77 -0.51
N THR A 46 4.31 -10.94 -1.00
CA THR A 46 4.24 -11.25 -2.44
C THR A 46 2.82 -11.68 -2.84
N GLU A 47 2.29 -12.70 -2.17
CA GLU A 47 1.01 -13.30 -2.57
C GLU A 47 -0.18 -12.53 -2.00
N PHE A 48 -0.18 -12.23 -0.70
CA PHE A 48 -1.32 -11.56 -0.08
C PHE A 48 -1.33 -10.04 -0.32
N ALA A 49 -0.25 -9.33 -0.01
CA ALA A 49 -0.22 -7.88 -0.22
C ALA A 49 -0.12 -7.53 -1.72
N GLY A 50 0.77 -8.18 -2.46
CA GLY A 50 0.95 -7.94 -3.91
C GLY A 50 -0.16 -8.55 -4.76
N HIS A 51 -0.13 -9.88 -4.94
CA HIS A 51 -0.98 -10.55 -5.93
C HIS A 51 -2.47 -10.55 -5.59
N PHE A 52 -2.87 -10.29 -4.33
CA PHE A 52 -4.28 -10.26 -3.92
C PHE A 52 -4.82 -8.88 -3.60
N HIS A 53 -4.14 -8.13 -2.72
CA HIS A 53 -4.58 -6.82 -2.29
C HIS A 53 -4.32 -5.74 -3.37
N HIS A 54 -3.06 -5.49 -3.76
CA HIS A 54 -2.74 -4.53 -4.81
C HIS A 54 -3.37 -4.90 -6.17
N ASP A 55 -3.50 -6.20 -6.49
CA ASP A 55 -4.19 -6.65 -7.72
C ASP A 55 -5.65 -6.15 -7.79
N ARG A 56 -6.39 -6.18 -6.67
CA ARG A 56 -7.77 -5.68 -6.64
C ARG A 56 -7.82 -4.16 -6.64
N GLU A 57 -6.86 -3.49 -6.04
CA GLU A 57 -6.74 -2.04 -6.18
C GLU A 57 -6.53 -1.66 -7.64
N GLU A 58 -5.51 -2.21 -8.29
CA GLU A 58 -5.16 -1.82 -9.67
C GLU A 58 -6.23 -2.25 -10.69
N ARG A 59 -6.68 -3.50 -10.63
CA ARG A 59 -7.54 -4.07 -11.68
C ARG A 59 -9.02 -3.79 -11.46
N VAL A 60 -9.41 -3.34 -10.27
CA VAL A 60 -10.82 -3.03 -9.97
C VAL A 60 -10.99 -1.59 -9.55
N LEU A 61 -10.38 -1.16 -8.44
CA LEU A 61 -10.62 0.19 -7.91
C LEU A 61 -10.05 1.28 -8.82
N PHE A 62 -8.76 1.19 -9.16
CA PHE A 62 -8.07 2.17 -9.99
C PHE A 62 -8.60 2.16 -11.42
N ASP A 63 -8.93 0.97 -11.94
CA ASP A 63 -9.56 0.84 -13.25
C ASP A 63 -10.93 1.53 -13.30
N ALA A 64 -11.78 1.32 -12.28
CA ALA A 64 -13.07 1.99 -12.17
C ALA A 64 -12.91 3.51 -12.00
N LEU A 65 -11.96 3.97 -11.19
CA LEU A 65 -11.67 5.40 -11.04
C LEU A 65 -11.24 6.04 -12.38
N ALA A 66 -10.45 5.33 -13.17
CA ALA A 66 -10.01 5.83 -14.47
C ALA A 66 -11.08 5.75 -15.56
N THR A 67 -11.94 4.73 -15.54
CA THR A 67 -12.94 4.49 -16.60
C THR A 67 -14.30 5.12 -16.32
N GLU A 68 -14.80 4.98 -15.09
CA GLU A 68 -16.13 5.45 -14.69
C GLU A 68 -16.09 6.86 -14.10
N ALA A 69 -15.00 7.23 -13.43
CA ALA A 69 -14.80 8.56 -12.87
C ALA A 69 -13.79 9.42 -13.68
N GLU A 70 -13.30 8.93 -14.82
CA GLU A 70 -12.45 9.67 -15.75
C GLU A 70 -11.17 10.27 -15.14
N LEU A 71 -10.62 9.65 -14.08
CA LEU A 71 -9.31 10.06 -13.56
C LEU A 71 -8.20 9.78 -14.58
N PRO A 72 -7.19 10.67 -14.70
CA PRO A 72 -6.05 10.42 -15.57
C PRO A 72 -5.26 9.19 -15.11
N ARG A 73 -4.76 8.40 -16.07
CA ARG A 73 -3.91 7.22 -15.81
C ARG A 73 -2.41 7.55 -15.81
N ASP A 74 -2.04 8.69 -16.39
CA ASP A 74 -0.67 9.13 -16.61
C ASP A 74 -0.18 10.20 -15.63
N ARG A 75 -1.06 10.65 -14.73
CA ARG A 75 -0.76 11.58 -13.62
C ARG A 75 -1.76 11.39 -12.47
N GLY A 76 -1.55 12.11 -11.37
CA GLY A 76 -2.47 12.12 -10.25
C GLY A 76 -2.42 10.86 -9.37
N PRO A 77 -3.43 10.65 -8.50
CA PRO A 77 -3.39 9.66 -7.43
C PRO A 77 -3.27 8.22 -7.93
N VAL A 78 -4.04 7.85 -8.98
CA VAL A 78 -4.03 6.50 -9.54
C VAL A 78 -2.66 6.17 -10.15
N HIS A 79 -2.09 7.11 -10.91
CA HIS A 79 -0.75 6.94 -11.48
C HIS A 79 0.32 6.81 -10.39
N ALA A 80 0.28 7.69 -9.39
CA ALA A 80 1.26 7.73 -8.31
C ALA A 80 1.24 6.44 -7.47
N LEU A 81 0.07 5.94 -7.10
CA LEU A 81 -0.06 4.72 -6.29
C LEU A 81 0.34 3.46 -7.08
N ALA A 82 -0.07 3.34 -8.34
CA ALA A 82 0.38 2.25 -9.20
C ALA A 82 1.91 2.25 -9.40
N HIS A 83 2.51 3.45 -9.53
CA HIS A 83 3.97 3.57 -9.57
C HIS A 83 4.65 3.18 -8.24
N GLN A 84 4.00 3.44 -7.10
CA GLN A 84 4.48 2.99 -5.80
C GLN A 84 4.39 1.47 -5.64
N HIS A 85 3.29 0.83 -6.08
CA HIS A 85 3.18 -0.63 -6.12
C HIS A 85 4.35 -1.26 -6.90
N ALA A 86 4.61 -0.79 -8.11
CA ALA A 86 5.68 -1.30 -8.96
C ALA A 86 7.07 -1.18 -8.30
N GLN A 87 7.35 -0.05 -7.65
CA GLN A 87 8.61 0.14 -6.91
C GLN A 87 8.73 -0.80 -5.70
N MET A 88 7.65 -0.95 -4.93
CA MET A 88 7.62 -1.83 -3.77
C MET A 88 7.78 -3.30 -4.18
N GLU A 89 7.17 -3.71 -5.29
CA GLU A 89 7.33 -5.05 -5.87
C GLU A 89 8.78 -5.32 -6.31
N GLU A 90 9.44 -4.33 -6.91
CA GLU A 90 10.86 -4.43 -7.26
C GLU A 90 11.75 -4.65 -6.03
N TRP A 91 11.58 -3.85 -4.98
CA TRP A 91 12.36 -4.01 -3.74
C TRP A 91 12.05 -5.34 -3.04
N LEU A 92 10.80 -5.80 -3.08
CA LEU A 92 10.42 -7.09 -2.53
C LEU A 92 11.08 -8.24 -3.30
N ARG A 93 11.11 -8.20 -4.64
CA ARG A 93 11.86 -9.15 -5.47
C ARG A 93 13.34 -9.17 -5.12
N GLU A 94 13.94 -8.01 -4.87
CA GLU A 94 15.33 -7.89 -4.47
C GLU A 94 15.60 -8.49 -3.08
N MET A 95 14.69 -8.26 -2.14
CA MET A 95 14.82 -8.64 -0.73
C MET A 95 14.48 -10.11 -0.46
N THR A 96 13.58 -10.70 -1.25
CA THR A 96 13.12 -12.10 -1.11
C THR A 96 14.27 -13.11 -0.99
N PRO A 97 15.27 -13.18 -1.89
CA PRO A 97 16.35 -14.14 -1.76
C PRO A 97 17.17 -13.96 -0.47
N LEU A 98 17.29 -12.74 0.05
CA LEU A 98 17.99 -12.46 1.32
C LEU A 98 17.18 -12.97 2.52
N LEU A 99 15.85 -12.88 2.45
CA LEU A 99 14.93 -13.43 3.46
C LEU A 99 14.91 -14.95 3.44
N GLU A 100 14.91 -15.57 2.25
CA GLU A 100 14.77 -17.02 2.09
C GLU A 100 16.05 -17.83 2.31
N GLN A 101 17.20 -17.27 1.93
CA GLN A 101 18.49 -17.98 1.94
C GLN A 101 19.40 -17.55 3.08
N ARG A 102 18.93 -16.60 3.92
CA ARG A 102 19.63 -15.91 4.98
C ARG A 102 20.82 -15.07 4.48
N PRO A 103 21.04 -13.85 5.02
CA PRO A 103 22.24 -13.07 4.70
C PRO A 103 23.54 -13.83 5.03
N ARG A 104 24.46 -13.94 4.07
CA ARG A 104 25.71 -14.72 4.22
C ARG A 104 26.93 -13.87 4.53
N SER A 105 26.84 -12.57 4.28
CA SER A 105 27.90 -11.59 4.51
C SER A 105 27.36 -10.38 5.29
N GLU A 106 28.27 -9.54 5.78
CA GLU A 106 27.89 -8.25 6.37
C GLU A 106 27.23 -7.32 5.35
N ASP A 107 27.69 -7.36 4.09
CA ASP A 107 27.10 -6.61 2.99
C ASP A 107 25.65 -7.03 2.71
N ASP A 108 25.36 -8.35 2.74
CA ASP A 108 23.98 -8.85 2.60
C ASP A 108 23.09 -8.37 3.74
N ARG A 109 23.61 -8.34 4.98
CA ARG A 109 22.89 -7.86 6.16
C ARG A 109 22.57 -6.38 6.06
N ALA A 110 23.55 -5.57 5.67
CA ALA A 110 23.39 -4.13 5.45
C ALA A 110 22.38 -3.83 4.34
N ARG A 111 22.46 -4.58 3.23
CA ARG A 111 21.53 -4.46 2.10
C ARG A 111 20.10 -4.84 2.51
N LEU A 112 19.92 -5.96 3.20
CA LEU A 112 18.61 -6.39 3.70
C LEU A 112 18.00 -5.33 4.63
N ARG A 113 18.77 -4.80 5.58
CA ARG A 113 18.29 -3.76 6.49
C ARG A 113 17.86 -2.51 5.73
N THR A 114 18.64 -2.09 4.74
CA THR A 114 18.34 -0.91 3.91
C THR A 114 17.05 -1.09 3.11
N LEU A 115 16.90 -2.24 2.44
CA LEU A 115 15.67 -2.57 1.70
C LEU A 115 14.47 -2.64 2.62
N ALA A 116 14.59 -3.25 3.80
CA ALA A 116 13.50 -3.37 4.75
C ALA A 116 13.05 -2.00 5.29
N VAL A 117 13.97 -1.07 5.57
CA VAL A 117 13.61 0.31 5.97
C VAL A 117 12.86 0.98 4.82
N ARG A 118 13.44 0.96 3.62
CA ARG A 118 12.89 1.62 2.43
C ARG A 118 11.49 1.12 2.09
N TYR A 119 11.32 -0.21 2.04
CA TYR A 119 10.04 -0.86 1.77
C TYR A 119 9.00 -0.49 2.83
N SER A 120 9.34 -0.60 4.12
CA SER A 120 8.38 -0.34 5.19
C SER A 120 7.95 1.13 5.25
N HIS A 121 8.90 2.06 5.09
CA HIS A 121 8.59 3.49 5.03
C HIS A 121 7.72 3.89 3.85
N ALA A 122 7.90 3.21 2.71
CA ALA A 122 7.06 3.44 1.53
C ALA A 122 5.66 2.88 1.75
N LEU A 123 5.54 1.63 2.20
CA LEU A 123 4.26 0.97 2.38
C LEU A 123 3.41 1.61 3.49
N TRP A 124 4.00 2.05 4.61
CA TRP A 124 3.25 2.81 5.62
C TRP A 124 2.66 4.11 5.08
N ARG A 125 3.45 4.89 4.33
CA ARG A 125 2.95 6.13 3.70
C ARG A 125 1.95 5.87 2.58
N HIS A 126 2.08 4.75 1.90
CA HIS A 126 1.14 4.30 0.87
C HIS A 126 -0.23 4.01 1.49
N ILE A 127 -0.25 3.17 2.54
CA ILE A 127 -1.45 2.86 3.32
C ILE A 127 -2.12 4.13 3.86
N ASP A 128 -1.34 5.07 4.40
CA ASP A 128 -1.85 6.34 4.90
C ASP A 128 -2.51 7.16 3.77
N ALA A 129 -1.87 7.24 2.60
CA ALA A 129 -2.41 7.96 1.44
C ALA A 129 -3.69 7.34 0.90
N GLU A 130 -3.77 6.00 0.87
CA GLU A 130 -4.97 5.31 0.41
C GLU A 130 -6.12 5.45 1.40
N ASN A 131 -5.87 5.17 2.68
CA ASN A 131 -6.91 5.22 3.71
C ASN A 131 -7.46 6.63 3.92
N SER A 132 -6.61 7.66 3.83
CA SER A 132 -7.01 9.03 4.14
C SER A 132 -7.42 9.86 2.92
N VAL A 133 -6.97 9.52 1.71
CA VAL A 133 -7.26 10.28 0.48
C VAL A 133 -7.93 9.41 -0.57
N LEU A 134 -7.25 8.38 -1.08
CA LEU A 134 -7.76 7.65 -2.25
C LEU A 134 -9.12 7.00 -1.97
N PHE A 135 -9.26 6.29 -0.86
CA PHE A 135 -10.47 5.53 -0.56
C PHE A 135 -11.67 6.44 -0.28
N PRO A 136 -11.60 7.47 0.58
CA PRO A 136 -12.73 8.37 0.80
C PRO A 136 -13.16 9.10 -0.49
N GLU A 137 -12.20 9.69 -1.21
CA GLU A 137 -12.46 10.51 -2.40
C GLU A 137 -12.89 9.63 -3.58
N GLY A 138 -12.22 8.50 -3.77
CA GLY A 138 -12.57 7.53 -4.80
C GLY A 138 -13.95 6.92 -4.60
N ALA A 139 -14.31 6.57 -3.36
CA ALA A 139 -15.64 6.08 -3.06
C ALA A 139 -16.72 7.13 -3.34
N GLU A 140 -16.47 8.40 -2.98
CA GLU A 140 -17.39 9.49 -3.24
C GLU A 140 -17.56 9.74 -4.74
N ARG A 141 -16.46 9.74 -5.49
CA ARG A 141 -16.49 9.97 -6.93
C ARG A 141 -17.23 8.88 -7.68
N LEU A 142 -16.94 7.61 -7.36
CA LEU A 142 -17.66 6.47 -7.93
C LEU A 142 -19.16 6.53 -7.62
N ARG A 143 -19.56 6.95 -6.41
CA ARG A 143 -20.98 7.15 -6.06
C ARG A 143 -21.64 8.22 -6.93
N ARG A 144 -20.96 9.32 -7.23
CA ARG A 144 -21.47 10.38 -8.13
C ARG A 144 -21.66 9.86 -9.55
N CYS A 145 -20.80 8.95 -9.99
CA CYS A 145 -20.94 8.24 -11.27
C CYS A 145 -21.99 7.10 -11.24
N GLY A 146 -22.72 6.93 -10.14
CA GLY A 146 -23.74 5.89 -9.99
C GLY A 146 -23.21 4.51 -9.61
N ILE A 147 -21.90 4.38 -9.40
CA ILE A 147 -21.25 3.14 -8.97
C ILE A 147 -21.33 3.03 -7.45
N ARG A 148 -22.10 2.05 -6.96
CA ARG A 148 -22.30 1.84 -5.51
C ARG A 148 -21.46 0.70 -4.96
N GLU A 149 -21.08 -0.24 -5.81
CA GLU A 149 -20.30 -1.41 -5.44
C GLU A 149 -19.35 -1.77 -6.59
N LEU A 150 -18.22 -2.37 -6.23
CA LEU A 150 -17.22 -2.88 -7.15
C LEU A 150 -17.16 -4.41 -7.02
N PRO A 151 -16.81 -5.13 -8.11
CA PRO A 151 -16.63 -6.57 -8.03
C PRO A 151 -15.46 -6.92 -7.09
N ASP A 152 -15.56 -8.07 -6.43
CA ASP A 152 -14.51 -8.61 -5.58
C ASP A 152 -14.28 -10.08 -5.94
N ARG A 153 -13.08 -10.60 -5.66
CA ARG A 153 -12.72 -11.99 -5.91
C ARG A 153 -12.26 -12.67 -4.62
N PRO A 154 -12.52 -13.97 -4.44
CA PRO A 154 -11.93 -14.71 -3.34
C PRO A 154 -10.40 -14.84 -3.52
N MET A 155 -9.71 -15.11 -2.42
CA MET A 155 -8.32 -15.52 -2.43
C MET A 155 -8.17 -16.88 -3.14
N SER A 156 -7.08 -17.05 -3.87
CA SER A 156 -6.57 -18.35 -4.27
C SER A 156 -6.00 -19.13 -3.08
N GLU A 157 -5.72 -20.42 -3.28
CA GLU A 157 -5.12 -21.26 -2.23
C GLU A 157 -3.76 -20.72 -1.78
N ALA A 158 -2.93 -20.20 -2.70
CA ALA A 158 -1.62 -19.64 -2.37
C ALA A 158 -1.75 -18.34 -1.56
N GLU A 159 -2.64 -17.44 -1.97
CA GLU A 159 -2.91 -16.17 -1.27
C GLU A 159 -3.44 -16.42 0.16
N ALA A 160 -4.36 -17.37 0.31
CA ALA A 160 -4.90 -17.78 1.61
C ALA A 160 -3.82 -18.42 2.50
N ALA A 161 -3.02 -19.33 1.96
CA ALA A 161 -1.93 -19.98 2.68
C ALA A 161 -0.85 -18.99 3.13
N ALA A 162 -0.54 -17.99 2.30
CA ALA A 162 0.40 -16.91 2.64
C ALA A 162 -0.12 -16.06 3.81
N ARG A 163 -1.41 -15.69 3.78
CA ARG A 163 -2.06 -14.96 4.87
C ARG A 163 -2.07 -15.76 6.18
N GLU A 164 -2.48 -17.03 6.12
CA GLU A 164 -2.57 -17.90 7.30
C GLU A 164 -1.19 -18.23 7.89
N GLY A 165 -0.21 -18.51 7.03
CA GLY A 165 1.16 -18.81 7.44
C GLY A 165 1.83 -17.66 8.20
N ALA A 166 1.38 -16.43 7.99
CA ALA A 166 1.91 -15.24 8.63
C ALA A 166 1.22 -14.89 9.97
N ALA A 167 0.12 -15.56 10.34
CA ALA A 167 -0.71 -15.20 11.49
C ALA A 167 0.01 -15.25 12.84
N ALA A 168 1.00 -16.13 12.99
CA ALA A 168 1.79 -16.25 14.22
C ALA A 168 2.94 -15.23 14.33
N LEU A 169 3.29 -14.54 13.25
CA LEU A 169 4.47 -13.68 13.19
C LEU A 169 4.38 -12.47 14.13
N PRO A 170 3.25 -11.75 14.25
CA PRO A 170 3.15 -10.62 15.20
C PRO A 170 3.33 -10.98 16.67
N VAL A 171 3.12 -12.25 17.03
CA VAL A 171 3.34 -12.73 18.40
C VAL A 171 4.83 -13.02 18.63
N ARG A 172 5.52 -13.53 17.60
CA ARG A 172 6.95 -13.84 17.65
C ARG A 172 7.82 -12.60 17.52
N TYR A 173 7.41 -11.68 16.66
CA TYR A 173 8.10 -10.43 16.34
C TYR A 173 7.10 -9.31 16.62
N PRO A 174 7.10 -8.74 17.84
CA PRO A 174 6.19 -7.66 18.18
C PRO A 174 6.28 -6.52 17.17
N PRO A 175 5.14 -6.01 16.66
CA PRO A 175 5.16 -4.97 15.66
C PRO A 175 5.73 -3.67 16.23
N VAL A 176 6.53 -2.99 15.43
CA VAL A 176 7.07 -1.66 15.72
C VAL A 176 6.69 -0.68 14.63
N GLU A 177 6.62 0.60 14.99
CA GLU A 177 6.66 1.70 14.03
C GLU A 177 8.04 2.36 14.09
N ASP A 178 8.35 3.18 13.08
CA ASP A 178 9.57 3.99 13.08
C ASP A 178 9.24 5.41 13.53
N GLU A 179 9.73 5.82 14.70
CA GLU A 179 9.49 7.16 15.26
C GLU A 179 10.04 8.29 14.37
N ALA A 180 11.02 8.00 13.51
CA ALA A 180 11.56 8.98 12.57
C ALA A 180 10.68 9.15 11.31
N LEU A 181 9.70 8.27 11.10
CA LEU A 181 8.78 8.34 9.97
C LEU A 181 7.59 9.23 10.31
N ALA A 182 7.47 10.35 9.59
CA ALA A 182 6.24 11.12 9.60
C ALA A 182 5.13 10.32 8.88
N ARG A 183 4.12 9.93 9.66
CA ARG A 183 2.84 9.33 9.22
C ARG A 183 1.70 10.35 9.39
N GLY A 184 0.61 10.17 8.65
CA GLY A 184 -0.57 10.99 8.84
C GLY A 184 -1.49 11.07 7.63
N ASP A 185 -2.60 11.79 7.84
CA ASP A 185 -3.69 11.86 6.89
C ASP A 185 -3.53 13.02 5.89
N GLY A 186 -4.07 12.82 4.69
CA GLY A 186 -4.20 13.86 3.67
C GLY A 186 -3.01 13.99 2.72
N CYS A 187 -3.16 14.82 1.68
CA CYS A 187 -2.17 14.94 0.61
C CYS A 187 -0.81 15.46 1.08
N PHE A 188 -0.76 16.31 2.11
CA PHE A 188 0.51 16.88 2.59
C PHE A 188 1.44 15.83 3.20
N ALA A 189 0.88 14.75 3.75
CA ALA A 189 1.64 13.63 4.30
C ALA A 189 1.99 12.59 3.22
N CYS A 190 1.31 12.64 2.08
CA CYS A 190 1.55 11.73 0.95
C CYS A 190 2.83 12.09 0.20
N ARG A 191 3.72 11.11 0.02
CA ARG A 191 4.99 11.28 -0.68
C ARG A 191 4.83 11.70 -2.15
N ALA A 192 3.72 11.32 -2.79
CA ALA A 192 3.49 11.65 -4.19
C ALA A 192 3.22 13.14 -4.44
N TYR A 193 2.78 13.88 -3.41
CA TYR A 193 2.39 15.28 -3.51
C TYR A 193 3.57 16.15 -3.97
N GLY A 194 3.41 16.78 -5.13
CA GLY A 194 4.42 17.62 -5.77
C GLY A 194 5.53 16.87 -6.52
N GLU A 195 5.52 15.53 -6.55
CA GLU A 195 6.45 14.72 -7.35
C GLU A 195 5.75 14.06 -8.56
N THR A 196 4.67 13.31 -8.30
CA THR A 196 3.94 12.53 -9.31
C THR A 196 2.42 12.82 -9.30
N CYS A 197 1.97 13.66 -8.37
CA CYS A 197 0.58 14.06 -8.17
C CYS A 197 0.54 15.50 -7.65
N ASP A 198 -0.25 16.37 -8.27
CA ASP A 198 -0.36 17.79 -7.88
C ASP A 198 -1.36 18.02 -6.73
N GLY A 199 -1.88 16.95 -6.12
CA GLY A 199 -2.76 17.01 -4.95
C GLY A 199 -4.23 16.82 -5.26
N LEU A 200 -5.04 16.81 -4.19
CA LEU A 200 -6.47 16.52 -4.25
C LEU A 200 -7.18 17.48 -5.21
N GLU A 201 -7.01 18.77 -4.98
CA GLU A 201 -7.69 19.83 -5.72
C GLU A 201 -7.32 19.82 -7.21
N ALA A 202 -6.04 19.59 -7.53
CA ALA A 202 -5.55 19.63 -8.90
C ALA A 202 -5.90 18.38 -9.72
N GLU A 203 -5.87 17.19 -9.10
CA GLU A 203 -5.91 15.92 -9.82
C GLU A 203 -7.26 15.20 -9.73
N TRP A 204 -8.11 15.58 -8.78
CA TRP A 204 -9.41 14.93 -8.57
C TRP A 204 -10.58 15.74 -9.04
N TRP A 205 -10.46 17.05 -9.24
CA TRP A 205 -11.58 17.89 -9.65
C TRP A 205 -11.61 18.02 -11.17
N THR A 206 -12.78 17.82 -11.77
CA THR A 206 -13.01 18.15 -13.18
C THR A 206 -13.11 19.66 -13.40
N GLU A 207 -12.95 20.10 -14.65
CA GLU A 207 -13.27 21.47 -15.06
C GLU A 207 -14.71 21.89 -14.69
N LEU A 208 -15.64 20.94 -14.71
CA LEU A 208 -17.02 21.19 -14.29
C LEU A 208 -17.12 21.42 -12.77
N GLU A 209 -16.45 20.60 -11.96
CA GLU A 209 -16.40 20.75 -10.50
C GLU A 209 -15.72 22.07 -10.10
N TRP A 210 -14.66 22.49 -10.81
CA TRP A 210 -14.06 23.80 -10.65
C TRP A 210 -15.01 24.94 -11.03
N ALA A 211 -15.73 24.81 -12.16
CA ALA A 211 -16.71 25.80 -12.58
C ALA A 211 -17.88 25.92 -11.58
N GLU A 212 -18.36 24.80 -11.03
CA GLU A 212 -19.39 24.77 -10.00
C GLU A 212 -18.89 25.42 -8.70
N PHE A 213 -17.68 25.11 -8.25
CA PHE A 213 -17.07 25.73 -7.07
C PHE A 213 -17.01 27.26 -7.20
N HIS A 214 -16.45 27.75 -8.31
CA HIS A 214 -16.35 29.19 -8.57
C HIS A 214 -17.73 29.87 -8.72
N SER A 215 -18.73 29.16 -9.24
CA SER A 215 -20.10 29.69 -9.34
C SER A 215 -20.78 29.84 -7.98
N ARG A 216 -20.46 28.95 -7.02
CA ARG A 216 -20.97 29.00 -5.65
C ARG A 216 -20.32 30.13 -4.85
N ASP A 217 -19.02 30.30 -4.95
CA ASP A 217 -18.28 31.37 -4.28
C ASP A 217 -18.64 32.78 -4.80
N ALA A 218 -19.09 32.90 -6.06
CA ALA A 218 -19.56 34.17 -6.62
C ALA A 218 -20.99 34.56 -6.19
N SER A 219 -21.68 33.68 -5.47
CA SER A 219 -23.07 33.85 -5.02
C SER A 219 -23.19 34.33 -3.57
N ASP A 220 -22.08 34.37 -2.83
CA ASP A 220 -21.95 34.86 -1.45
C ASP A 220 -21.29 36.26 -1.40
#